data_AF-A0A9X3N1V7-F1
#
_entry.id   AF-A0A9X3N1V7-F1
#
_cell.length_a   1.000
_cell.length_b   1.000
_cell.length_c   1.000
_cell.angle_alpha   90.00
_cell.angle_beta   90.00
_cell.angle_gamma   90.00
#
_symmetry.space_group_name_H-M   'P 1'
#
loop_
_entity.id
_entity.type
_entity.pdbx_description
1 polymer ?
#
loop_
_entity_poly.entity_id
_entity_poly.type
_entity_poly.pdbx_seq_one_letter_code
_entity_poly.pdbx_strand_id
1 'polypeptide(L)'
;MLYSVARGPFPAGAEGVVCHEVRFSGTYSTPYTSAGLRVPHLGTLTGLYVARRSEHSAGPDGAWREQVLELSCDWVAAVRRHSDPRVVDALLHGPIAELLEGQHALGFDLRVEYGQVIVSRQTFLTTDADLDALVDVAEGLADAVRRLCAPPRALATFDRPLPPPRWLPSVRRHPEDAHLSMPTRARVDRVVALADERDLTVEDARAFHTAFPAINVPGEAFAVLRGRLPGTELTGRLLCCAERPLHMPEELAPLLSHPGGSGGCDVAVLEVAAATPATAPEGEVEGDVRVAIADGVLTAWRPRRGWQADGPALDRLAADVATIVRRRGL
;
A
#
# COMPACT_ATOMS: atom_id res chain seq x y z
N MET A 1 11.03 19.63 -5.69
CA MET A 1 12.17 19.36 -6.59
C MET A 1 13.10 18.43 -5.82
N LEU A 2 13.51 17.30 -6.41
CA LEU A 2 14.38 16.32 -5.75
C LEU A 2 15.78 16.38 -6.35
N TYR A 3 16.81 16.17 -5.54
CA TYR A 3 18.21 16.48 -5.87
C TYR A 3 19.11 15.24 -5.98
N SER A 4 18.79 14.16 -5.27
CA SER A 4 19.48 12.87 -5.39
C SER A 4 18.53 11.75 -4.98
N VAL A 5 18.66 10.57 -5.62
CA VAL A 5 17.97 9.34 -5.23
C VAL A 5 18.96 8.20 -5.32
N ALA A 6 19.11 7.45 -4.23
CA ALA A 6 19.78 6.16 -4.18
C ALA A 6 18.73 5.06 -4.00
N ARG A 7 18.86 3.99 -4.79
CA ARG A 7 18.01 2.80 -4.68
C ARG A 7 18.88 1.55 -4.78
N GLY A 8 18.58 0.58 -3.95
CA GLY A 8 19.17 -0.74 -3.98
C GLY A 8 18.46 -1.64 -2.96
N PRO A 9 18.89 -2.90 -2.85
CA PRO A 9 18.66 -3.63 -1.62
C PRO A 9 19.27 -2.78 -0.50
N PHE A 10 18.45 -2.41 0.48
CA PHE A 10 18.95 -1.91 1.74
C PHE A 10 19.72 -3.05 2.45
N PRO A 11 20.51 -2.77 3.51
CA PRO A 11 21.36 -3.78 4.14
C PRO A 11 20.62 -5.07 4.56
N ALA A 12 19.33 -4.98 4.92
CA ALA A 12 18.50 -6.15 5.25
C ALA A 12 17.88 -6.86 4.02
N GLY A 13 18.21 -6.42 2.80
CA GLY A 13 17.76 -7.00 1.54
C GLY A 13 16.44 -6.46 1.00
N ALA A 14 15.78 -5.53 1.71
CA ALA A 14 14.52 -4.95 1.27
C ALA A 14 14.73 -3.93 0.14
N GLU A 15 13.83 -3.90 -0.85
CA GLU A 15 13.84 -2.82 -1.84
C GLU A 15 13.38 -1.50 -1.21
N GLY A 16 14.30 -0.56 -1.10
CA GLY A 16 14.04 0.77 -0.55
C GLY A 16 14.57 1.90 -1.43
N VAL A 17 14.21 3.13 -1.06
CA VAL A 17 14.65 4.37 -1.71
C VAL A 17 15.11 5.35 -0.65
N VAL A 18 16.24 6.01 -0.87
CA VAL A 18 16.65 7.20 -0.14
C VAL A 18 16.70 8.37 -1.10
N CYS A 19 16.07 9.49 -0.75
CA CYS A 19 16.03 10.66 -1.62
C CYS A 19 16.19 11.98 -0.87
N HIS A 20 16.74 12.96 -1.55
CA HIS A 20 16.69 14.36 -1.16
C HIS A 20 15.54 15.06 -1.88
N GLU A 21 14.62 15.66 -1.13
CA GLU A 21 13.48 16.39 -1.65
C GLU A 21 13.37 17.80 -1.06
N VAL A 22 12.82 18.72 -1.85
CA VAL A 22 12.36 20.02 -1.34
C VAL A 22 10.85 20.00 -1.23
N ARG A 23 10.36 20.15 0.01
CA ARG A 23 8.95 20.31 0.34
C ARG A 23 8.59 21.79 0.30
N PHE A 24 7.43 22.11 -0.26
CA PHE A 24 6.92 23.47 -0.34
C PHE A 24 5.76 23.66 0.65
N SER A 25 5.83 24.71 1.46
CA SER A 25 4.74 25.15 2.33
C SER A 25 4.48 26.64 2.07
N GLY A 26 3.47 26.93 1.25
CA GLY A 26 3.24 28.28 0.73
C GLY A 26 4.42 28.75 -0.13
N THR A 27 5.08 29.83 0.28
CA THR A 27 6.27 30.40 -0.40
C THR A 27 7.60 29.83 0.09
N TYR A 28 7.60 28.99 1.12
CA TYR A 28 8.83 28.45 1.71
C TYR A 28 9.17 27.10 1.10
N SER A 29 10.44 26.94 0.70
CA SER A 29 11.05 25.66 0.35
C SER A 29 11.88 25.16 1.52
N THR A 30 11.71 23.88 1.85
CA THR A 30 12.45 23.25 2.96
C THR A 30 13.11 21.97 2.46
N PRO A 31 14.43 21.77 2.70
CA PRO A 31 15.12 20.55 2.30
C PRO A 31 14.78 19.40 3.24
N TYR A 32 14.62 18.21 2.68
CA TYR A 32 14.36 16.97 3.37
C TYR A 32 15.21 15.83 2.79
N THR A 33 15.57 14.90 3.65
CA THR A 33 16.02 13.56 3.25
C THR A 33 14.99 12.56 3.74
N SER A 34 14.58 11.65 2.85
CA SER A 34 13.56 10.66 3.12
C SER A 34 14.09 9.28 2.76
N ALA A 35 13.88 8.30 3.64
CA ALA A 35 14.04 6.89 3.36
C ALA A 35 12.65 6.23 3.31
N GLY A 36 12.37 5.48 2.26
CA GLY A 36 11.08 4.83 2.05
C GLY A 36 11.24 3.37 1.68
N LEU A 37 10.42 2.51 2.27
CA LEU A 37 10.33 1.08 1.94
C LEU A 37 8.91 0.68 1.64
N ARG A 38 8.77 -0.35 0.80
CA ARG A 38 7.50 -1.04 0.64
C ARG A 38 7.24 -2.01 1.78
N VAL A 39 6.00 -1.98 2.25
CA VAL A 39 5.44 -2.96 3.18
C VAL A 39 4.15 -3.48 2.57
N PRO A 40 4.20 -4.57 1.79
CA PRO A 40 3.04 -5.07 1.05
C PRO A 40 1.90 -5.61 1.94
N HIS A 41 2.10 -5.64 3.26
CA HIS A 41 1.20 -6.25 4.23
C HIS A 41 0.44 -5.23 5.10
N LEU A 42 0.13 -4.02 4.60
CA LEU A 42 -0.55 -2.99 5.40
C LEU A 42 -2.06 -3.20 5.61
N GLY A 43 -2.58 -4.40 5.36
CA GLY A 43 -4.01 -4.61 5.27
C GLY A 43 -4.84 -4.14 6.48
N THR A 44 -4.25 -4.15 7.67
CA THR A 44 -4.86 -3.69 8.92
C THR A 44 -4.44 -2.26 9.32
N LEU A 45 -3.47 -1.64 8.63
CA LEU A 45 -2.97 -0.30 8.90
C LEU A 45 -3.07 0.58 7.65
N THR A 46 -4.24 1.22 7.49
CA THR A 46 -4.54 2.04 6.30
C THR A 46 -3.82 3.39 6.26
N GLY A 47 -3.35 3.88 7.41
CA GLY A 47 -2.65 5.16 7.48
C GLY A 47 -2.27 5.54 8.91
N LEU A 48 -1.02 5.95 9.08
CA LEU A 48 -0.42 6.49 10.30
C LEU A 48 0.61 7.56 9.91
N TYR A 49 0.56 8.71 10.55
CA TYR A 49 1.52 9.79 10.41
C TYR A 49 1.91 10.27 11.80
N VAL A 50 3.21 10.28 12.11
CA VAL A 50 3.70 10.79 13.39
C VAL A 50 4.74 11.87 13.14
N ALA A 51 4.54 13.01 13.81
CA ALA A 51 5.39 14.19 13.73
C ALA A 51 5.23 14.99 15.03
N ARG A 52 6.07 16.01 15.24
CA ARG A 52 5.81 16.99 16.30
C ARG A 52 4.54 17.78 15.98
N ARG A 53 3.78 18.18 17.00
CA ARG A 53 2.52 18.93 16.81
C ARG A 53 2.71 20.20 15.99
N SER A 54 3.82 20.91 16.20
CA SER A 54 4.16 22.12 15.42
C SER A 54 4.53 21.86 13.96
N GLU A 55 4.93 20.64 13.63
CA GLU A 55 5.37 20.19 12.29
C GLU A 55 4.26 19.37 11.58
N HIS A 56 3.18 19.07 12.31
CA HIS A 56 2.08 18.24 11.84
C HIS A 56 1.14 19.06 10.94
N SER A 57 1.12 18.72 9.65
CA SER A 57 0.31 19.39 8.62
C SER A 57 -0.97 18.64 8.26
N ALA A 58 -1.26 17.49 8.88
CA ALA A 58 -2.53 16.80 8.64
C ALA A 58 -3.64 17.55 9.38
N GLY A 59 -4.33 18.43 8.64
CA GLY A 59 -5.58 19.01 9.08
C GLY A 59 -6.62 17.91 9.34
N PRO A 60 -7.65 18.17 10.16
CA PRO A 60 -8.69 17.20 10.48
C PRO A 60 -9.64 17.01 9.29
N ASP A 61 -9.15 16.41 8.21
CA ASP A 61 -10.04 15.79 7.24
C ASP A 61 -10.64 14.57 7.94
N GLY A 62 -11.97 14.43 7.88
CA GLY A 62 -12.73 13.44 8.67
C GLY A 62 -12.32 11.96 8.52
N ALA A 63 -11.35 11.65 7.65
CA ALA A 63 -10.70 10.36 7.51
C ALA A 63 -9.64 10.06 8.60
N TRP A 64 -9.13 11.08 9.29
CA TRP A 64 -8.07 10.96 10.29
C TRP A 64 -8.59 11.23 11.71
N ARG A 65 -7.94 10.65 12.69
CA ARG A 65 -8.05 10.97 14.12
C ARG A 65 -6.66 11.32 14.65
N GLU A 66 -6.56 12.40 15.42
CA GLU A 66 -5.32 12.76 16.09
C GLU A 66 -5.26 12.08 17.46
N GLN A 67 -4.06 11.65 17.86
CA GLN A 67 -3.74 11.08 19.16
C GLN A 67 -2.43 11.70 19.66
N VAL A 68 -2.46 12.29 20.84
CA VAL A 68 -1.25 12.81 21.50
C VAL A 68 -0.46 11.64 22.07
N LEU A 69 0.86 11.63 21.87
CA LEU A 69 1.74 10.62 22.44
C LEU A 69 2.30 11.11 23.77
N GLU A 70 2.26 10.28 24.81
CA GLU A 70 2.78 10.60 26.14
C GLU A 70 4.32 10.41 26.19
N LEU A 71 5.04 11.19 25.39
CA LEU A 71 6.50 11.13 25.24
C LEU A 71 7.16 12.44 25.69
N SER A 72 8.49 12.48 25.72
CA SER A 72 9.29 13.63 26.19
C SER A 72 9.10 14.93 25.37
N CYS A 73 8.50 14.84 24.17
CA CYS A 73 8.21 15.98 23.28
C CYS A 73 6.73 15.98 22.84
N ASP A 74 6.31 17.05 22.17
CA ASP A 74 4.95 17.31 21.66
C ASP A 74 4.55 16.43 20.46
N TRP A 75 4.92 15.16 20.46
CA TRP A 75 4.61 14.22 19.39
C TRP A 75 3.09 13.96 19.29
N VAL A 76 2.61 13.93 18.05
CA VAL A 76 1.23 13.58 17.72
C VAL A 76 1.20 12.53 16.62
N ALA A 77 0.25 11.62 16.72
CA ALA A 77 -0.07 10.63 15.70
C ALA A 77 -1.40 10.98 15.05
N ALA A 78 -1.41 11.24 13.74
CA ALA A 78 -2.62 11.16 12.94
C ALA A 78 -2.80 9.73 12.42
N VAL A 79 -3.93 9.13 12.77
CA VAL A 79 -4.27 7.75 12.42
C VAL A 79 -5.49 7.77 11.52
N ARG A 80 -5.48 7.04 10.40
CA ARG A 80 -6.71 6.86 9.62
C ARG A 80 -7.72 6.09 10.45
N ARG A 81 -8.97 6.55 10.48
CA ARG A 81 -10.06 5.99 11.32
C ARG A 81 -10.35 4.51 11.09
N HIS A 82 -9.81 3.95 10.02
CA HIS A 82 -10.05 2.59 9.59
C HIS A 82 -8.88 1.64 9.81
N SER A 83 -7.76 2.14 10.32
CA SER A 83 -6.68 1.31 10.83
C SER A 83 -7.15 0.52 12.07
N ASP A 84 -6.70 -0.73 12.19
CA ASP A 84 -6.94 -1.59 13.35
C ASP A 84 -6.34 -0.91 14.59
N PRO A 85 -7.17 -0.57 15.60
CA PRO A 85 -6.68 0.12 16.78
C PRO A 85 -5.63 -0.68 17.54
N ARG A 86 -5.65 -2.02 17.48
CA ARG A 86 -4.66 -2.86 18.18
C ARG A 86 -3.29 -2.78 17.54
N VAL A 87 -3.23 -2.78 16.21
CA VAL A 87 -1.98 -2.65 15.45
C VAL A 87 -1.40 -1.25 15.65
N VAL A 88 -2.26 -0.22 15.59
CA VAL A 88 -1.86 1.17 15.85
C VAL A 88 -1.30 1.32 17.27
N ASP A 89 -2.01 0.79 18.26
CA ASP A 89 -1.60 0.86 19.67
C ASP A 89 -0.25 0.18 19.91
N ALA A 90 -0.08 -1.04 19.35
CA ALA A 90 1.18 -1.78 19.44
C ALA A 90 2.35 -1.07 18.75
N LEU A 91 2.12 -0.37 17.63
CA LEU A 91 3.15 0.44 16.97
C LEU A 91 3.52 1.66 17.80
N LEU A 92 2.52 2.43 18.24
CA LEU A 92 2.70 3.70 18.95
C LEU A 92 3.33 3.53 20.33
N HIS A 93 3.03 2.44 21.05
CA HIS A 93 3.59 2.15 22.36
C HIS A 93 4.78 1.19 22.34
N GLY A 94 5.23 0.76 21.16
CA GLY A 94 6.39 -0.11 20.99
C GLY A 94 7.45 0.56 20.10
N PRO A 95 7.65 0.08 18.86
CA PRO A 95 8.76 0.51 18.01
C PRO A 95 8.77 2.02 17.71
N ILE A 96 7.60 2.68 17.64
CA ILE A 96 7.55 4.13 17.43
C ILE A 96 7.91 4.87 18.72
N ALA A 97 7.42 4.45 19.88
CA ALA A 97 7.81 5.06 21.16
C ALA A 97 9.33 4.94 21.38
N GLU A 98 9.88 3.73 21.23
CA GLU A 98 11.32 3.45 21.35
C GLU A 98 12.15 4.33 20.40
N LEU A 99 11.70 4.47 19.15
CA LEU A 99 12.35 5.36 18.18
C LEU A 99 12.32 6.82 18.65
N LEU A 100 11.17 7.30 19.13
CA LEU A 100 10.94 8.71 19.49
C LEU A 100 11.49 9.13 20.86
N GLU A 101 11.93 8.19 21.70
CA GLU A 101 12.67 8.47 22.93
C GLU A 101 14.05 9.09 22.66
N GLY A 102 14.60 8.85 21.47
CA GLY A 102 15.84 9.45 21.00
C GLY A 102 15.73 10.96 20.70
N GLN A 103 16.89 11.61 20.54
CA GLN A 103 16.94 12.99 20.05
C GLN A 103 16.80 13.04 18.54
N HIS A 104 15.76 13.72 18.06
CA HIS A 104 15.49 13.91 16.63
C HIS A 104 15.66 15.36 16.22
N ALA A 105 16.18 15.59 15.02
CA ALA A 105 16.25 16.93 14.44
C ALA A 105 14.85 17.51 14.15
N LEU A 106 14.79 18.79 13.77
CA LEU A 106 13.56 19.41 13.27
C LEU A 106 13.04 18.69 12.02
N GLY A 107 11.72 18.71 11.86
CA GLY A 107 10.97 18.06 10.77
C GLY A 107 11.31 16.59 10.60
N PHE A 108 11.52 15.88 11.72
CA PHE A 108 11.55 14.43 11.71
C PHE A 108 10.11 13.91 11.69
N ASP A 109 9.77 13.11 10.69
CA ASP A 109 8.44 12.54 10.55
C ASP A 109 8.47 11.11 10.03
N LEU A 110 7.46 10.33 10.41
CA LEU A 110 7.26 8.97 9.94
C LEU A 110 5.84 8.79 9.42
N ARG A 111 5.71 8.03 8.33
CA ARG A 111 4.45 7.74 7.66
C ARG A 111 4.36 6.27 7.36
N VAL A 112 3.20 5.69 7.62
CA VAL A 112 2.83 4.34 7.20
C VAL A 112 1.50 4.45 6.46
N GLU A 113 1.52 4.36 5.13
CA GLU A 113 0.32 4.47 4.31
C GLU A 113 0.53 3.84 2.93
N TYR A 114 -0.56 3.42 2.27
CA TYR A 114 -0.53 2.93 0.87
C TYR A 114 0.53 1.86 0.58
N GLY A 115 0.73 0.92 1.50
CA GLY A 115 1.73 -0.14 1.36
C GLY A 115 3.18 0.32 1.56
N GLN A 116 3.42 1.46 2.22
CA GLN A 116 4.76 2.05 2.37
C GLN A 116 5.02 2.51 3.80
N VAL A 117 6.29 2.45 4.20
CA VAL A 117 6.85 3.15 5.34
C VAL A 117 7.79 4.22 4.81
N ILE A 118 7.66 5.45 5.31
CA ILE A 118 8.50 6.59 4.93
C ILE A 118 8.98 7.24 6.22
N VAL A 119 10.27 7.49 6.33
CA VAL A 119 10.90 8.24 7.42
C VAL A 119 11.63 9.42 6.79
N SER A 120 11.44 10.60 7.36
CA SER A 120 11.93 11.85 6.79
C SER A 120 12.55 12.72 7.86
N ARG A 121 13.52 13.55 7.46
CA ARG A 121 14.16 14.57 8.31
C ARG A 121 14.39 15.85 7.52
N GLN A 122 14.21 17.00 8.17
CA GLN A 122 14.44 18.32 7.58
C GLN A 122 15.92 18.68 7.45
N THR A 123 16.63 18.08 6.49
CA THR A 123 17.96 18.49 6.02
C THR A 123 18.36 17.63 4.82
N PHE A 124 19.35 18.05 4.03
CA PHE A 124 20.06 17.14 3.14
C PHE A 124 21.19 16.45 3.92
N LEU A 125 21.05 15.14 4.12
CA LEU A 125 22.09 14.31 4.73
C LEU A 125 23.19 14.09 3.71
N THR A 126 24.44 14.29 4.10
CA THR A 126 25.58 14.27 3.18
C THR A 126 26.62 13.21 3.53
N THR A 127 26.48 12.55 4.69
CA THR A 127 27.38 11.49 5.12
C THR A 127 26.69 10.14 4.93
N ASP A 128 27.45 9.13 4.52
CA ASP A 128 26.94 7.76 4.36
C ASP A 128 26.38 7.24 5.69
N ALA A 129 27.05 7.53 6.81
CA ALA A 129 26.58 7.14 8.14
C ALA A 129 25.22 7.73 8.52
N ASP A 130 24.94 8.99 8.16
CA ASP A 130 23.63 9.60 8.40
C ASP A 130 22.54 8.99 7.49
N LEU A 131 22.89 8.68 6.23
CA LEU A 131 21.98 8.06 5.27
C LEU A 131 21.64 6.62 5.70
N ASP A 132 22.65 5.84 6.10
CA ASP A 132 22.52 4.49 6.63
C ASP A 132 21.66 4.50 7.90
N ALA A 133 21.89 5.43 8.83
CA ALA A 133 21.07 5.55 10.04
C ALA A 133 19.58 5.83 9.72
N LEU A 134 19.29 6.64 8.69
CA LEU A 134 17.91 6.89 8.27
C LEU A 134 17.28 5.65 7.62
N VAL A 135 18.07 4.90 6.84
CA VAL A 135 17.69 3.62 6.24
C VAL A 135 17.37 2.59 7.32
N ASP A 136 18.24 2.43 8.32
CA ASP A 136 18.08 1.49 9.42
C ASP A 136 16.78 1.75 10.19
N VAL A 137 16.43 3.02 10.44
CA VAL A 137 15.17 3.40 11.06
C VAL A 137 13.98 2.99 10.20
N ALA A 138 14.04 3.22 8.89
CA ALA A 138 12.97 2.87 7.97
C ALA A 138 12.82 1.34 7.84
N GLU A 139 13.91 0.58 7.78
CA GLU A 139 13.91 -0.89 7.78
C GLU A 139 13.31 -1.45 9.07
N GLY A 140 13.78 -0.98 10.22
CA GLY A 140 13.28 -1.42 11.53
C GLY A 140 11.78 -1.18 11.69
N LEU A 141 11.30 -0.01 11.23
CA LEU A 141 9.87 0.31 11.24
C LEU A 141 9.08 -0.56 10.23
N ALA A 142 9.59 -0.75 9.02
CA ALA A 142 8.97 -1.62 8.02
C ALA A 142 8.81 -3.07 8.51
N ASP A 143 9.84 -3.60 9.15
CA ASP A 143 9.82 -4.94 9.75
C ASP A 143 8.83 -5.04 10.91
N ALA A 144 8.77 -4.02 11.78
CA ALA A 144 7.80 -4.00 12.87
C ALA A 144 6.37 -3.95 12.36
N VAL A 145 6.10 -3.11 11.34
CA VAL A 145 4.80 -3.04 10.68
C VAL A 145 4.43 -4.38 10.04
N ARG A 146 5.36 -5.04 9.34
CA ARG A 146 5.14 -6.37 8.75
C ARG A 146 4.73 -7.39 9.81
N ARG A 147 5.48 -7.48 10.92
CA ARG A 147 5.19 -8.41 12.02
C ARG A 147 3.82 -8.17 12.65
N LEU A 148 3.44 -6.91 12.85
CA LEU A 148 2.18 -6.55 13.53
C LEU A 148 0.96 -6.65 12.61
N CYS A 149 1.12 -6.36 11.31
CA CYS A 149 0.01 -6.39 10.35
C CYS A 149 -0.27 -7.78 9.78
N ALA A 150 0.74 -8.67 9.73
CA ALA A 150 0.62 -10.04 9.27
C ALA A 150 0.95 -11.07 10.37
N PRO A 151 0.17 -11.13 11.46
CA PRO A 151 0.38 -12.15 12.47
C PRO A 151 0.14 -13.54 11.86
N PRO A 152 0.89 -14.58 12.28
CA PRO A 152 0.69 -15.95 11.80
C PRO A 152 -0.72 -16.42 12.22
N ARG A 153 -1.68 -16.28 11.31
CA ARG A 153 -3.04 -16.76 11.44
C ARG A 153 -3.25 -17.88 10.43
N ALA A 154 -4.05 -18.88 10.80
CA ALA A 154 -4.61 -19.79 9.83
C ALA A 154 -5.37 -18.94 8.79
N LEU A 155 -4.87 -18.92 7.56
CA LEU A 155 -5.48 -18.17 6.47
C LEU A 155 -6.92 -18.67 6.29
N ALA A 156 -7.86 -17.75 6.10
CA ALA A 156 -9.17 -18.15 5.61
C ALA A 156 -8.97 -18.90 4.28
N THR A 157 -9.80 -19.91 4.00
CA THR A 157 -9.76 -20.54 2.68
C THR A 157 -10.07 -19.48 1.63
N PHE A 158 -9.21 -19.39 0.60
CA PHE A 158 -9.29 -18.30 -0.37
C PHE A 158 -10.63 -18.30 -1.11
N ASP A 159 -11.21 -19.47 -1.35
CA ASP A 159 -12.53 -19.65 -1.95
C ASP A 159 -13.68 -18.97 -1.20
N ARG A 160 -13.54 -18.70 0.11
CA ARG A 160 -14.63 -18.21 0.96
C ARG A 160 -15.07 -16.79 0.56
N PRO A 161 -16.37 -16.52 0.41
CA PRO A 161 -16.87 -15.16 0.21
C PRO A 161 -16.56 -14.27 1.41
N LEU A 162 -16.19 -13.03 1.12
CA LEU A 162 -16.06 -11.95 2.09
C LEU A 162 -17.34 -11.13 2.17
N PRO A 163 -17.59 -10.42 3.29
CA PRO A 163 -18.74 -9.53 3.39
C PRO A 163 -18.66 -8.41 2.34
N PRO A 164 -19.80 -7.90 1.85
CA PRO A 164 -19.84 -6.74 0.98
C PRO A 164 -19.46 -5.46 1.74
N PRO A 165 -18.97 -4.40 1.06
CA PRO A 165 -18.62 -3.16 1.73
C PRO A 165 -19.85 -2.40 2.21
N ARG A 166 -19.73 -1.71 3.35
CA ARG A 166 -20.84 -0.97 3.99
C ARG A 166 -21.45 0.11 3.10
N TRP A 167 -20.69 0.65 2.16
CA TRP A 167 -21.15 1.67 1.23
C TRP A 167 -21.98 1.10 0.07
N LEU A 168 -21.90 -0.21 -0.22
CA LEU A 168 -22.53 -0.83 -1.39
C LEU A 168 -24.06 -0.60 -1.45
N PRO A 169 -24.83 -0.77 -0.36
CA PRO A 169 -26.26 -0.49 -0.39
C PRO A 169 -26.59 0.99 -0.67
N SER A 170 -25.71 1.92 -0.32
CA SER A 170 -25.91 3.34 -0.62
C SER A 170 -25.71 3.63 -2.10
N VAL A 171 -24.63 3.09 -2.68
CA VAL A 171 -24.34 3.23 -4.12
C VAL A 171 -25.46 2.64 -4.97
N ARG A 172 -25.94 1.43 -4.62
CA ARG A 172 -27.03 0.78 -5.35
C ARG A 172 -28.37 1.50 -5.27
N ARG A 173 -28.62 2.29 -4.22
CA ARG A 173 -29.84 3.10 -4.10
C ARG A 173 -29.81 4.38 -4.94
N HIS A 174 -28.61 4.92 -5.19
CA HIS A 174 -28.40 6.17 -5.91
C HIS A 174 -27.28 5.98 -6.96
N PRO A 175 -27.49 5.14 -7.99
CA PRO A 175 -26.46 4.82 -8.99
C PRO A 175 -26.05 6.03 -9.84
N GLU A 176 -26.87 7.07 -9.91
CA GLU A 176 -26.62 8.32 -10.61
C GLU A 176 -25.61 9.24 -9.89
N ASP A 177 -25.42 9.05 -8.59
CA ASP A 177 -24.55 9.88 -7.76
C ASP A 177 -23.06 9.51 -7.93
N ALA A 178 -22.20 10.52 -7.79
CA ALA A 178 -20.77 10.31 -7.73
C ALA A 178 -20.35 9.84 -6.33
N HIS A 179 -20.12 8.54 -6.16
CA HIS A 179 -19.68 7.97 -4.87
C HIS A 179 -18.17 7.82 -4.85
N LEU A 180 -17.50 8.46 -3.89
CA LEU A 180 -16.05 8.48 -3.78
C LEU A 180 -15.55 7.65 -2.60
N SER A 181 -14.58 6.77 -2.84
CA SER A 181 -13.80 6.12 -1.78
C SER A 181 -12.77 7.09 -1.24
N MET A 182 -12.86 7.49 0.03
CA MET A 182 -11.84 8.33 0.67
C MET A 182 -10.74 7.47 1.32
N PRO A 183 -9.47 7.91 1.28
CA PRO A 183 -8.96 9.16 0.72
C PRO A 183 -8.69 9.12 -0.80
N THR A 184 -8.89 7.98 -1.45
CA THR A 184 -8.53 7.78 -2.86
C THR A 184 -9.26 8.72 -3.83
N ARG A 185 -10.45 9.20 -3.48
CA ARG A 185 -11.38 9.82 -4.43
C ARG A 185 -11.63 8.93 -5.67
N ALA A 186 -11.46 7.62 -5.55
CA ALA A 186 -11.83 6.66 -6.58
C ALA A 186 -13.35 6.52 -6.63
N ARG A 187 -13.93 6.49 -7.84
CA ARG A 187 -15.38 6.35 -8.06
C ARG A 187 -15.80 4.90 -7.78
N VAL A 188 -16.48 4.66 -6.65
CA VAL A 188 -16.95 3.32 -6.28
C VAL A 188 -18.24 2.94 -7.01
N ASP A 189 -18.98 3.90 -7.53
CA ASP A 189 -20.09 3.65 -8.47
C ASP A 189 -19.62 2.94 -9.74
N ARG A 190 -18.46 3.32 -10.28
CA ARG A 190 -17.86 2.63 -11.43
C ARG A 190 -17.47 1.19 -11.10
N VAL A 191 -17.00 0.93 -9.89
CA VAL A 191 -16.67 -0.43 -9.42
C VAL A 191 -17.93 -1.29 -9.41
N VAL A 192 -19.06 -0.76 -8.91
CA VAL A 192 -20.34 -1.49 -8.90
C VAL A 192 -20.82 -1.77 -10.32
N ALA A 193 -20.78 -0.78 -11.22
CA ALA A 193 -21.15 -0.97 -12.61
C ALA A 193 -20.30 -2.07 -13.29
N LEU A 194 -18.98 -2.04 -13.10
CA LEU A 194 -18.07 -3.07 -13.63
C LEU A 194 -18.36 -4.46 -13.08
N ALA A 195 -18.72 -4.54 -11.79
CA ALA A 195 -19.07 -5.79 -11.14
C ALA A 195 -20.36 -6.38 -11.74
N ASP A 196 -21.40 -5.56 -11.87
CA ASP A 196 -22.68 -5.97 -12.43
C ASP A 196 -22.56 -6.38 -13.91
N GLU A 197 -21.75 -5.65 -14.71
CA GLU A 197 -21.46 -5.98 -16.12
C GLU A 197 -20.76 -7.33 -16.31
N ARG A 198 -19.96 -7.76 -15.33
CA ARG A 198 -19.10 -8.95 -15.40
C ARG A 198 -19.60 -10.10 -14.53
N ASP A 199 -20.78 -9.96 -13.92
CA ASP A 199 -21.34 -10.91 -12.95
C ASP A 199 -20.35 -11.22 -11.80
N LEU A 200 -19.66 -10.18 -11.32
CA LEU A 200 -18.74 -10.26 -10.19
C LEU A 200 -19.41 -9.76 -8.91
N THR A 201 -19.02 -10.34 -7.78
CA THR A 201 -19.47 -9.90 -6.46
C THR A 201 -18.50 -8.87 -5.88
N VAL A 202 -19.01 -7.71 -5.47
CA VAL A 202 -18.22 -6.70 -4.75
C VAL A 202 -18.01 -7.15 -3.30
N GLU A 203 -16.75 -7.27 -2.90
CA GLU A 203 -16.31 -7.61 -1.55
C GLU A 203 -15.70 -6.40 -0.83
N ASP A 204 -15.75 -6.41 0.50
CA ASP A 204 -15.13 -5.37 1.32
C ASP A 204 -13.60 -5.48 1.27
N ALA A 205 -12.96 -4.42 0.79
CA ALA A 205 -11.51 -4.39 0.61
C ALA A 205 -10.72 -4.55 1.92
N ARG A 206 -11.28 -4.14 3.07
CA ARG A 206 -10.62 -4.33 4.37
C ARG A 206 -10.80 -5.74 4.88
N ALA A 207 -11.99 -6.32 4.67
CA ALA A 207 -12.21 -7.72 4.96
C ALA A 207 -11.23 -8.60 4.16
N PHE A 208 -10.94 -8.25 2.90
CA PHE A 208 -9.93 -8.93 2.09
C PHE A 208 -8.54 -8.86 2.74
N HIS A 209 -8.07 -7.65 3.00
CA HIS A 209 -6.78 -7.39 3.60
C HIS A 209 -6.60 -8.01 5.00
N THR A 210 -7.70 -8.11 5.76
CA THR A 210 -7.72 -8.77 7.08
C THR A 210 -7.72 -10.29 6.96
N ALA A 211 -8.42 -10.85 5.97
CA ALA A 211 -8.53 -12.28 5.75
C ALA A 211 -7.24 -12.88 5.15
N PHE A 212 -6.51 -12.08 4.37
CA PHE A 212 -5.35 -12.51 3.61
C PHE A 212 -4.13 -11.60 3.80
N PRO A 213 -3.66 -11.42 5.05
CA PRO A 213 -2.60 -10.45 5.34
C PRO A 213 -1.25 -10.83 4.73
N ALA A 214 -1.04 -12.09 4.37
CA ALA A 214 0.19 -12.60 3.75
C ALA A 214 0.22 -12.41 2.21
N ILE A 215 -0.90 -12.11 1.57
CA ILE A 215 -0.91 -11.87 0.13
C ILE A 215 -0.20 -10.56 -0.16
N ASN A 216 0.80 -10.63 -1.05
CA ASN A 216 1.55 -9.47 -1.46
C ASN A 216 0.76 -8.67 -2.50
N VAL A 217 -0.15 -7.82 -2.02
CA VAL A 217 -0.89 -6.88 -2.86
C VAL A 217 -0.20 -5.52 -2.77
N PRO A 218 0.28 -4.95 -3.89
CA PRO A 218 0.84 -3.61 -3.87
C PRO A 218 -0.25 -2.55 -3.54
N GLY A 219 0.01 -1.72 -2.54
CA GLY A 219 -0.87 -0.62 -2.14
C GLY A 219 -2.08 -1.00 -1.28
N GLU A 220 -3.06 -0.09 -1.23
CA GLU A 220 -4.32 -0.25 -0.49
C GLU A 220 -5.47 -0.54 -1.46
N ALA A 221 -6.16 -1.67 -1.27
CA ALA A 221 -7.31 -2.00 -2.12
C ALA A 221 -8.49 -1.08 -1.79
N PHE A 222 -9.11 -0.49 -2.81
CA PHE A 222 -10.38 0.24 -2.66
C PHE A 222 -11.56 -0.50 -3.30
N ALA A 223 -11.28 -1.52 -4.12
CA ALA A 223 -12.26 -2.40 -4.73
C ALA A 223 -11.72 -3.84 -4.73
N VAL A 224 -12.60 -4.79 -4.43
CA VAL A 224 -12.36 -6.23 -4.56
C VAL A 224 -13.58 -6.84 -5.23
N LEU A 225 -13.36 -7.56 -6.33
CA LEU A 225 -14.39 -8.17 -7.17
C LEU A 225 -14.11 -9.67 -7.23
N ARG A 226 -14.99 -10.50 -6.66
CA ARG A 226 -14.86 -11.96 -6.64
C ARG A 226 -15.76 -12.60 -7.69
N GLY A 227 -15.25 -13.59 -8.39
CA GLY A 227 -16.05 -14.40 -9.31
C GLY A 227 -15.19 -15.06 -10.38
N ARG A 228 -15.84 -15.44 -11.47
CA ARG A 228 -15.17 -15.94 -12.67
C ARG A 228 -14.48 -14.77 -13.38
N LEU A 229 -13.18 -14.86 -13.62
CA LEU A 229 -12.42 -13.77 -14.23
C LEU A 229 -12.88 -13.54 -15.68
N PRO A 230 -13.13 -12.28 -16.10
CA PRO A 230 -13.70 -11.96 -17.41
C PRO A 230 -12.95 -12.60 -18.58
N GLY A 231 -13.68 -13.27 -19.47
CA GLY A 231 -13.09 -13.91 -20.67
C GLY A 231 -12.29 -15.19 -20.40
N THR A 232 -12.35 -15.76 -19.18
CA THR A 232 -11.59 -16.96 -18.80
C THR A 232 -12.47 -17.99 -18.09
N GLU A 233 -11.96 -19.20 -17.82
CA GLU A 233 -12.59 -20.19 -16.93
C GLU A 233 -12.09 -20.08 -15.47
N LEU A 234 -11.16 -19.16 -15.18
CA LEU A 234 -10.55 -19.04 -13.86
C LEU A 234 -11.51 -18.37 -12.88
N THR A 235 -11.50 -18.79 -11.62
CA THR A 235 -12.23 -18.16 -10.52
C THR A 235 -11.24 -17.53 -9.56
N GLY A 236 -11.46 -16.27 -9.19
CA GLY A 236 -10.57 -15.54 -8.31
C GLY A 236 -11.11 -14.19 -7.87
N ARG A 237 -10.18 -13.28 -7.57
CA ARG A 237 -10.48 -11.89 -7.24
C ARG A 237 -9.74 -10.94 -8.16
N LEU A 238 -10.41 -9.88 -8.57
CA LEU A 238 -9.80 -8.69 -9.16
C LEU A 238 -9.85 -7.56 -8.14
N LEU A 239 -8.74 -6.86 -7.96
CA LEU A 239 -8.64 -5.74 -7.05
C LEU A 239 -8.20 -4.51 -7.81
N CYS A 240 -8.74 -3.37 -7.41
CA CYS A 240 -8.16 -2.08 -7.74
C CYS A 240 -7.51 -1.52 -6.48
N CYS A 241 -6.21 -1.29 -6.57
CA CYS A 241 -5.41 -0.80 -5.46
C CYS A 241 -4.94 0.63 -5.74
N ALA A 242 -4.84 1.42 -4.68
CA ALA A 242 -4.24 2.73 -4.68
C ALA A 242 -2.85 2.64 -4.06
N GLU A 243 -1.84 3.09 -4.79
CA GLU A 243 -0.53 3.39 -4.26
C GLU A 243 -0.33 4.90 -4.30
N ARG A 244 0.32 5.43 -3.26
CA ARG A 244 0.86 6.78 -3.35
C ARG A 244 2.17 6.70 -4.11
N PRO A 245 2.32 7.39 -5.26
CA PRO A 245 3.61 7.46 -5.89
C PRO A 245 4.57 8.18 -4.95
N LEU A 246 5.75 7.61 -4.75
CA LEU A 246 6.86 8.38 -4.24
C LEU A 246 7.13 9.48 -5.27
N HIS A 247 7.02 10.76 -4.88
CA HIS A 247 7.32 11.85 -5.79
C HIS A 247 8.82 11.87 -6.04
N MET A 248 9.21 11.64 -7.29
CA MET A 248 10.60 11.48 -7.70
C MET A 248 10.85 12.24 -9.01
N PRO A 249 12.11 12.65 -9.28
CA PRO A 249 12.49 13.14 -10.60
C PRO A 249 12.18 12.10 -11.68
N GLU A 250 11.74 12.57 -12.85
CA GLU A 250 11.39 11.70 -13.98
C GLU A 250 12.60 10.87 -14.42
N GLU A 251 13.81 11.41 -14.30
CA GLU A 251 15.06 10.72 -14.68
C GLU A 251 15.35 9.51 -13.79
N LEU A 252 14.75 9.45 -12.61
CA LEU A 252 14.97 8.39 -11.61
C LEU A 252 13.83 7.36 -11.61
N ALA A 253 12.71 7.65 -12.28
CA ALA A 253 11.61 6.71 -12.45
C ALA A 253 12.01 5.36 -13.09
N PRO A 254 12.92 5.30 -14.10
CA PRO A 254 13.37 4.03 -14.68
C PRO A 254 14.19 3.16 -13.73
N LEU A 255 14.80 3.75 -12.70
CA LEU A 255 15.65 3.03 -11.75
C LEU A 255 14.82 2.29 -10.70
N LEU A 256 13.50 2.44 -10.70
CA LEU A 256 12.60 2.03 -9.63
C LEU A 256 11.57 1.02 -10.12
N SER A 257 11.44 -0.09 -9.40
CA SER A 257 10.27 -0.94 -9.52
C SER A 257 9.11 -0.10 -8.99
N HIS A 258 8.21 0.34 -9.86
CA HIS A 258 6.93 0.94 -9.48
C HIS A 258 5.79 0.00 -9.86
N PRO A 259 5.66 -1.19 -9.22
CA PRO A 259 4.58 -2.13 -9.43
C PRO A 259 3.19 -1.49 -9.50
N GLY A 260 2.92 -0.43 -8.71
CA GLY A 260 1.66 0.31 -8.77
C GLY A 260 1.56 1.50 -9.73
N GLY A 261 2.63 1.96 -10.38
CA GLY A 261 2.60 3.21 -11.16
C GLY A 261 2.05 4.45 -10.41
N SER A 262 1.66 5.49 -11.16
CA SER A 262 1.19 6.78 -10.60
C SER A 262 -0.20 6.72 -9.95
N GLY A 263 -0.97 5.66 -10.23
CA GLY A 263 -2.37 5.53 -9.81
C GLY A 263 -2.72 4.31 -8.95
N GLY A 264 -1.71 3.52 -8.56
CA GLY A 264 -1.88 2.17 -8.01
C GLY A 264 -2.10 1.11 -9.09
N CYS A 265 -2.23 -0.15 -8.70
CA CYS A 265 -2.31 -1.28 -9.64
C CYS A 265 -3.71 -1.91 -9.73
N ASP A 266 -3.96 -2.57 -10.85
CA ASP A 266 -4.97 -3.63 -10.91
C ASP A 266 -4.27 -4.95 -10.56
N VAL A 267 -4.96 -5.78 -9.78
CA VAL A 267 -4.41 -7.03 -9.24
C VAL A 267 -5.40 -8.16 -9.47
N ALA A 268 -4.92 -9.30 -9.93
CA ALA A 268 -5.65 -10.55 -9.97
C ALA A 268 -5.06 -11.49 -8.93
N VAL A 269 -5.92 -12.17 -8.19
CA VAL A 269 -5.53 -13.09 -7.12
C VAL A 269 -6.27 -14.41 -7.33
N LEU A 270 -5.52 -15.50 -7.35
CA LEU A 270 -5.99 -16.85 -7.65
C LEU A 270 -5.42 -17.82 -6.64
N GLU A 271 -6.22 -18.82 -6.27
CA GLU A 271 -5.70 -20.00 -5.59
C GLU A 271 -4.92 -20.85 -6.60
N VAL A 272 -3.78 -21.37 -6.18
CA VAL A 272 -2.95 -22.34 -6.91
C VAL A 272 -2.63 -23.51 -5.99
N ALA A 273 -2.12 -24.62 -6.53
CA ALA A 273 -1.77 -25.76 -5.70
C ALA A 273 -0.81 -25.35 -4.58
N ALA A 274 -1.09 -25.77 -3.33
CA ALA A 274 -0.26 -25.42 -2.16
C ALA A 274 1.21 -25.86 -2.29
N ALA A 275 1.49 -26.85 -3.13
CA ALA A 275 2.84 -27.32 -3.44
C ALA A 275 3.58 -26.46 -4.48
N THR A 276 2.92 -25.45 -5.06
CA THR A 276 3.55 -24.53 -6.02
C THR A 276 4.68 -23.76 -5.32
N PRO A 277 5.91 -23.77 -5.84
CA PRO A 277 7.02 -23.05 -5.23
C PRO A 277 6.71 -21.57 -5.06
N ALA A 278 7.01 -21.03 -3.88
CA ALA A 278 6.93 -19.60 -3.65
C ALA A 278 7.96 -18.85 -4.50
N THR A 279 7.60 -17.65 -4.94
CA THR A 279 8.50 -16.75 -5.67
C THR A 279 8.92 -15.58 -4.77
N ALA A 280 9.79 -14.72 -5.27
CA ALA A 280 10.12 -13.47 -4.59
C ALA A 280 8.85 -12.60 -4.39
N PRO A 281 8.70 -11.92 -3.23
CA PRO A 281 7.55 -11.08 -2.95
C PRO A 281 7.41 -9.93 -3.97
N GLU A 282 8.51 -9.36 -4.46
CA GLU A 282 8.51 -8.25 -5.43
C GLU A 282 7.89 -8.63 -6.80
N GLY A 283 7.65 -9.92 -7.01
CA GLY A 283 7.09 -10.48 -8.21
C GLY A 283 8.09 -10.59 -9.35
N GLU A 284 8.01 -11.71 -10.08
CA GLU A 284 8.72 -11.93 -11.33
C GLU A 284 8.05 -11.14 -12.45
N VAL A 285 8.84 -10.52 -13.33
CA VAL A 285 8.31 -9.74 -14.46
C VAL A 285 8.03 -10.68 -15.63
N GLU A 286 6.79 -10.67 -16.11
CA GLU A 286 6.35 -11.39 -17.29
C GLU A 286 5.61 -10.45 -18.25
N GLY A 287 6.35 -9.92 -19.24
CA GLY A 287 5.84 -8.86 -20.09
C GLY A 287 5.64 -7.57 -19.29
N ASP A 288 4.42 -7.04 -19.27
CA ASP A 288 4.02 -5.87 -18.47
C ASP A 288 3.25 -6.24 -17.18
N VAL A 289 3.21 -7.53 -16.82
CA VAL A 289 2.59 -8.05 -15.60
C VAL A 289 3.69 -8.52 -14.64
N ARG A 290 3.50 -8.28 -13.35
CA ARG A 290 4.31 -8.90 -12.29
C ARG A 290 3.53 -10.02 -11.64
N VAL A 291 4.20 -11.11 -11.29
CA VAL A 291 3.58 -12.31 -10.72
C VAL A 291 4.35 -12.74 -9.48
N ALA A 292 3.65 -12.92 -8.36
CA ALA A 292 4.18 -13.55 -7.17
C ALA A 292 3.32 -14.73 -6.73
N ILE A 293 3.95 -15.75 -6.16
CA ILE A 293 3.28 -16.91 -5.55
C ILE A 293 3.74 -17.02 -4.10
N ALA A 294 2.78 -17.07 -3.18
CA ALA A 294 3.01 -17.31 -1.76
C ALA A 294 1.80 -18.01 -1.16
N ASP A 295 2.04 -18.98 -0.26
CA ASP A 295 1.00 -19.66 0.52
C ASP A 295 -0.18 -20.21 -0.31
N GLY A 296 0.11 -20.82 -1.48
CA GLY A 296 -0.92 -21.37 -2.36
C GLY A 296 -1.75 -20.31 -3.09
N VAL A 297 -1.27 -19.07 -3.15
CA VAL A 297 -1.93 -17.97 -3.85
C VAL A 297 -1.00 -17.36 -4.88
N LEU A 298 -1.48 -17.25 -6.12
CA LEU A 298 -0.87 -16.43 -7.16
C LEU A 298 -1.47 -15.03 -7.12
N THR A 299 -0.61 -14.03 -7.08
CA THR A 299 -0.95 -12.62 -7.24
C THR A 299 -0.28 -12.13 -8.51
N ALA A 300 -1.06 -11.50 -9.40
CA ALA A 300 -0.55 -10.88 -10.60
C ALA A 300 -1.03 -9.45 -10.70
N TRP A 301 -0.17 -8.49 -11.04
CA TRP A 301 -0.55 -7.09 -11.05
C TRP A 301 0.09 -6.28 -12.17
N ARG A 302 -0.61 -5.19 -12.52
CA ARG A 302 -0.22 -4.23 -13.55
C ARG A 302 -0.41 -2.79 -13.03
N PRO A 303 0.55 -1.88 -13.23
CA PRO A 303 0.42 -0.48 -12.83
C PRO A 303 -0.68 0.24 -13.63
N ARG A 304 -1.34 1.21 -13.00
CA ARG A 304 -2.36 2.05 -13.64
C ARG A 304 -1.92 3.51 -13.69
N ARG A 305 -2.49 4.23 -14.65
CA ARG A 305 -2.24 5.67 -14.84
C ARG A 305 -3.08 6.54 -13.89
N GLY A 306 -4.20 6.05 -13.41
CA GLY A 306 -5.15 6.80 -12.58
C GLY A 306 -5.81 5.93 -11.52
N TRP A 307 -6.55 6.58 -10.61
CA TRP A 307 -7.10 5.93 -9.41
C TRP A 307 -8.46 5.27 -9.70
N GLN A 308 -9.01 5.47 -10.90
CA GLN A 308 -10.31 4.96 -11.31
C GLN A 308 -10.20 3.52 -11.80
N ALA A 309 -11.17 2.68 -11.45
CA ALA A 309 -11.30 1.35 -12.03
C ALA A 309 -11.58 1.45 -13.54
N ASP A 310 -10.95 0.58 -14.31
CA ASP A 310 -11.02 0.54 -15.77
C ASP A 310 -11.31 -0.90 -16.24
N GLY A 311 -12.51 -1.12 -16.76
CA GLY A 311 -13.00 -2.46 -17.15
C GLY A 311 -12.11 -3.16 -18.16
N PRO A 312 -11.82 -2.55 -19.33
CA PRO A 312 -10.88 -3.10 -20.31
C PRO A 312 -9.51 -3.46 -19.74
N ALA A 313 -8.97 -2.69 -18.79
CA ALA A 313 -7.69 -3.00 -18.16
C ALA A 313 -7.77 -4.25 -17.28
N LEU A 314 -8.85 -4.40 -16.52
CA LEU A 314 -9.15 -5.59 -15.71
C LEU A 314 -9.36 -6.84 -16.58
N ASP A 315 -10.09 -6.70 -17.69
CA ASP A 315 -10.32 -7.81 -18.63
C ASP A 315 -9.01 -8.27 -19.26
N ARG A 316 -8.14 -7.32 -19.63
CA ARG A 316 -6.80 -7.62 -20.13
C ARG A 316 -5.97 -8.35 -19.08
N LEU A 317 -5.95 -7.86 -17.83
CA LEU A 317 -5.23 -8.52 -16.73
C LEU A 317 -5.73 -9.96 -16.53
N ALA A 318 -7.04 -10.19 -16.53
CA ALA A 318 -7.62 -11.53 -16.43
C ALA A 318 -7.13 -12.47 -17.56
N ALA A 319 -7.15 -12.00 -18.80
CA ALA A 319 -6.70 -12.77 -19.96
C ALA A 319 -5.19 -13.11 -19.90
N ASP A 320 -4.37 -12.14 -19.49
CA ASP A 320 -2.92 -12.34 -19.33
C ASP A 320 -2.65 -13.37 -18.23
N VAL A 321 -3.33 -13.26 -17.10
CA VAL A 321 -3.21 -14.21 -15.98
C VAL A 321 -3.61 -15.62 -16.39
N ALA A 322 -4.69 -15.78 -17.18
CA ALA A 322 -5.05 -17.09 -17.72
C ALA A 322 -3.96 -17.69 -18.63
N THR A 323 -3.29 -16.85 -19.40
CA THR A 323 -2.15 -17.26 -20.23
C THR A 323 -0.95 -17.69 -19.36
N ILE A 324 -0.67 -16.93 -18.30
CA ILE A 324 0.41 -17.20 -17.34
C ILE A 324 0.19 -18.53 -16.62
N VAL A 325 -1.00 -18.72 -16.05
CA VAL A 325 -1.41 -19.96 -15.35
C VAL A 325 -1.23 -21.17 -16.28
N ARG A 326 -1.76 -21.09 -17.51
CA ARG A 326 -1.62 -22.18 -18.50
C ARG A 326 -0.17 -22.46 -18.86
N ARG A 327 0.65 -21.43 -19.09
CA ARG A 327 2.06 -21.60 -19.47
C ARG A 327 2.89 -22.18 -18.32
N ARG A 328 2.60 -21.78 -17.09
CA ARG A 328 3.29 -22.27 -15.88
C ARG A 328 2.78 -23.64 -15.42
N GLY A 329 1.68 -24.14 -16.00
CA GLY A 329 1.09 -25.44 -15.63
C GLY A 329 0.49 -25.44 -14.22
N LEU A 330 -0.09 -24.31 -13.83
CA LEU A 330 -0.73 -24.09 -12.52
C LEU A 330 -2.21 -24.46 -12.54
#